data_AF-A0A8J8G2K9-F1
#
_entry.id   AF-A0A8J8G2K9-F1
#
_cell.length_a   1.000
_cell.length_b   1.000
_cell.length_c   1.000
_cell.angle_alpha   90.00
_cell.angle_beta   90.00
_cell.angle_gamma   90.00
#
_symmetry.space_group_name_H-M   'P 1'
#
loop_
_entity.id
_entity.type
_entity.pdbx_description
1 polymer ?
#
loop_
_entity_poly.entity_id
_entity_poly.type
_entity_poly.pdbx_seq_one_letter_code
_entity_poly.pdbx_strand_id
1 'polypeptide(L)'
;MENQILTSSDHHANWDALEKHFEIAKEKQIPFVINGDIIGDYNFEIIKNELKLKFPYEISEDILKQNLSEELLDKYLTFIQIKQAGGDASRLLHGVPEHLQQEAVTKLNGIIKEVQSEEFQEKITKINNDNPSEHIISEHKIKLKSLYQIIVKLHAKKLAELISKHQVETYFLLGNHEPINFVNLTKIELMKSGNENLLHDLTHINDIQNANGIKICGVPNVCALMPFLTEIYEESELNQMFGHQRGQQRPILFGEIKKKIKDKTNTEFEKDFDWIRIMKNNESKDKEFDVFFTHGQVGRGAWRDDKFCNEMPTLHVAAMLSELAQITIDGHLHTTHQMTNDLGKPTLRAVGNKAFLLTKNKEGKIEKELLEVDAQYDSRGKIDLKDLDLNHEILQEIFSIN
;
A
#
# COMPACT_ATOMS: atom_id res chain seq x y z
N MET A 1 15.94 -30.44 -1.43
CA MET A 1 15.87 -29.43 -2.51
C MET A 1 16.23 -28.10 -1.88
N GLU A 2 17.53 -27.91 -1.64
CA GLU A 2 18.06 -26.69 -1.04
C GLU A 2 18.38 -25.70 -2.16
N ASN A 3 18.20 -24.41 -1.92
CA ASN A 3 18.48 -23.27 -2.83
C ASN A 3 17.33 -22.77 -3.70
N GLN A 4 16.07 -22.89 -3.26
CA GLN A 4 14.92 -22.37 -3.99
C GLN A 4 13.93 -21.64 -3.07
N ILE A 5 13.35 -20.55 -3.58
CA ILE A 5 12.22 -19.83 -2.97
C ILE A 5 11.20 -19.45 -4.04
N LEU A 6 9.93 -19.41 -3.65
CA LEU A 6 8.86 -18.79 -4.45
C LEU A 6 8.66 -17.36 -3.96
N THR A 7 8.32 -16.43 -4.85
CA THR A 7 7.91 -15.08 -4.44
C THR A 7 6.80 -14.49 -5.30
N SER A 8 5.90 -13.73 -4.68
CA SER A 8 4.88 -12.92 -5.34
C SER A 8 4.56 -11.67 -4.50
N SER A 9 3.79 -10.74 -5.07
CA SER A 9 3.49 -9.42 -4.52
C SER A 9 2.11 -8.96 -4.97
N ASP A 10 1.54 -7.91 -4.35
CA ASP A 10 0.35 -7.21 -4.87
C ASP A 10 -0.85 -8.13 -5.05
N HIS A 11 -1.15 -8.92 -4.02
CA HIS A 11 -2.27 -9.86 -4.02
C HIS A 11 -3.62 -9.17 -3.95
N HIS A 12 -3.74 -8.03 -3.25
CA HIS A 12 -4.97 -7.23 -3.13
C HIS A 12 -6.22 -8.10 -2.88
N ALA A 13 -6.17 -8.93 -1.83
CA ALA A 13 -7.19 -9.92 -1.45
C ALA A 13 -7.51 -11.02 -2.48
N ASN A 14 -6.66 -11.23 -3.48
CA ASN A 14 -6.79 -12.36 -4.41
C ASN A 14 -6.33 -13.65 -3.73
N TRP A 15 -7.20 -14.18 -2.87
CA TRP A 15 -6.95 -15.38 -2.07
C TRP A 15 -6.80 -16.62 -2.94
N ASP A 16 -7.52 -16.72 -4.05
CA ASP A 16 -7.43 -17.84 -4.99
C ASP A 16 -6.02 -17.92 -5.62
N ALA A 17 -5.50 -16.79 -6.11
CA ALA A 17 -4.13 -16.73 -6.64
C ALA A 17 -3.09 -17.02 -5.56
N LEU A 18 -3.27 -16.45 -4.36
CA LEU A 18 -2.36 -16.67 -3.24
C LEU A 18 -2.35 -18.14 -2.81
N GLU A 19 -3.51 -18.80 -2.74
CA GLU A 19 -3.63 -20.22 -2.44
C GLU A 19 -2.92 -21.08 -3.49
N LYS A 20 -3.06 -20.76 -4.78
CA LYS A 20 -2.32 -21.46 -5.85
C LYS A 20 -0.81 -21.33 -5.67
N HIS A 21 -0.30 -20.17 -5.25
CA HIS A 21 1.12 -20.01 -4.94
C HIS A 21 1.54 -20.85 -3.73
N PHE A 22 0.71 -20.94 -2.69
CA PHE A 22 0.96 -21.85 -1.55
C PHE A 22 0.96 -23.34 -1.97
N GLU A 23 0.06 -23.76 -2.87
CA GLU A 23 0.05 -25.11 -3.44
C GLU A 23 1.37 -25.41 -4.17
N ILE A 24 1.83 -24.48 -5.02
CA ILE A 24 3.11 -24.61 -5.75
C ILE A 24 4.30 -24.69 -4.78
N ALA A 25 4.35 -23.81 -3.78
CA ALA A 25 5.41 -23.80 -2.78
C ALA A 25 5.43 -25.11 -1.98
N LYS A 26 4.24 -25.64 -1.64
CA LYS A 26 4.08 -26.92 -0.95
C LYS A 26 4.53 -28.10 -1.81
N GLU A 27 4.09 -28.17 -3.05
CA GLU A 27 4.48 -29.24 -3.99
C GLU A 27 6.00 -29.31 -4.16
N LYS A 28 6.63 -28.13 -4.31
CA LYS A 28 8.09 -28.00 -4.45
C LYS A 28 8.85 -28.11 -3.12
N GLN A 29 8.16 -28.06 -1.98
CA GLN A 29 8.74 -28.03 -0.63
C GLN A 29 9.74 -26.89 -0.43
N ILE A 30 9.35 -25.68 -0.82
CA ILE A 30 10.18 -24.48 -0.77
C ILE A 30 9.49 -23.37 0.05
N PRO A 31 10.25 -22.44 0.66
CA PRO A 31 9.67 -21.27 1.29
C PRO A 31 9.00 -20.34 0.29
N PHE A 32 8.06 -19.54 0.80
CA PHE A 32 7.33 -18.53 0.04
C PHE A 32 7.57 -17.13 0.61
N VAL A 33 8.08 -16.21 -0.22
CA VAL A 33 8.30 -14.81 0.14
C VAL A 33 7.19 -13.95 -0.44
N ILE A 34 6.36 -13.35 0.41
CA ILE A 34 5.28 -12.46 -0.01
C ILE A 34 5.72 -11.00 0.17
N ASN A 35 5.75 -10.26 -0.92
CA ASN A 35 6.30 -8.91 -1.01
C ASN A 35 5.22 -7.81 -0.85
N GLY A 36 4.33 -7.97 0.14
CA GLY A 36 3.33 -6.97 0.52
C GLY A 36 2.06 -6.92 -0.32
N ASP A 37 1.15 -6.03 0.08
CA ASP A 37 -0.15 -5.75 -0.55
C ASP A 37 -1.05 -7.00 -0.64
N ILE A 38 -1.28 -7.66 0.50
CA ILE A 38 -2.32 -8.68 0.67
C ILE A 38 -3.67 -8.04 0.99
N ILE A 39 -3.70 -6.96 1.77
CA ILE A 39 -4.91 -6.16 1.94
C ILE A 39 -5.09 -5.37 0.65
N GLY A 40 -6.26 -5.49 0.01
CA GLY A 40 -6.51 -4.71 -1.20
C GLY A 40 -6.99 -3.30 -0.90
N ASP A 41 -7.03 -2.49 -1.96
CA ASP A 41 -7.61 -1.15 -1.94
C ASP A 41 -9.15 -1.26 -1.86
N TYR A 42 -9.66 -1.49 -0.65
CA TYR A 42 -11.10 -1.44 -0.42
C TYR A 42 -11.60 -0.10 -0.89
N ASN A 43 -12.39 -0.10 -1.95
CA ASN A 43 -13.03 1.10 -2.43
C ASN A 43 -14.12 1.47 -1.41
N PHE A 44 -13.72 2.18 -0.37
CA PHE A 44 -14.59 2.59 0.72
C PHE A 44 -15.68 3.56 0.22
N GLU A 45 -15.58 4.13 -0.99
CA GLU A 45 -16.71 4.82 -1.63
C GLU A 45 -17.81 3.83 -2.05
N ILE A 46 -17.48 2.63 -2.51
CA ILE A 46 -18.45 1.55 -2.77
C ILE A 46 -19.09 1.11 -1.46
N ILE A 47 -18.28 0.82 -0.44
CA ILE A 47 -18.76 0.48 0.92
C ILE A 47 -19.68 1.58 1.46
N LYS A 48 -19.29 2.85 1.29
CA LYS A 48 -20.10 4.02 1.62
C LYS A 48 -21.43 4.02 0.87
N ASN A 49 -21.43 3.82 -0.44
CA ASN A 49 -22.63 3.84 -1.26
C ASN A 49 -23.57 2.68 -0.94
N GLU A 50 -23.04 1.48 -0.75
CA GLU A 50 -23.82 0.29 -0.37
C GLU A 50 -24.43 0.43 1.02
N LEU A 51 -23.70 1.05 1.95
CA LEU A 51 -24.16 1.28 3.32
C LEU A 51 -24.86 2.64 3.51
N LYS A 52 -24.98 3.45 2.46
CA LYS A 52 -25.57 4.80 2.45
C LYS A 52 -24.94 5.75 3.50
N LEU A 53 -23.63 5.66 3.72
CA LEU A 53 -22.88 6.49 4.67
C LEU A 53 -22.55 7.88 4.07
N LYS A 54 -22.41 8.91 4.91
CA LYS A 54 -21.97 10.28 4.51
C LYS A 54 -20.55 10.55 5.02
N PHE A 55 -19.73 11.28 4.25
CA PHE A 55 -18.33 11.55 4.63
C PHE A 55 -18.23 12.54 5.82
N PRO A 56 -17.13 12.51 6.60
CA PRO A 56 -16.96 13.26 7.84
C PRO A 56 -16.87 14.79 7.73
N TYR A 57 -17.23 15.39 6.59
CA TYR A 57 -17.26 16.85 6.41
C TYR A 57 -18.44 17.34 5.54
N GLU A 58 -19.41 16.46 5.24
CA GLU A 58 -20.59 16.85 4.48
C GLU A 58 -21.67 17.32 5.43
N ILE A 59 -21.89 18.64 5.49
CA ILE A 59 -23.22 19.17 5.83
C ILE A 59 -24.21 18.39 4.95
N SER A 60 -25.23 17.79 5.54
CA SER A 60 -26.10 16.89 4.79
C SER A 60 -26.65 17.58 3.53
N GLU A 61 -26.73 16.88 2.41
CA GLU A 61 -27.21 17.47 1.14
C GLU A 61 -28.60 18.11 1.30
N ASP A 62 -29.47 17.55 2.15
CA ASP A 62 -30.79 18.12 2.46
C ASP A 62 -30.69 19.45 3.21
N ILE A 63 -29.76 19.56 4.18
CA ILE A 63 -29.48 20.82 4.88
C ILE A 63 -28.86 21.83 3.91
N LEU A 64 -27.94 21.40 3.04
CA LEU A 64 -27.36 22.28 2.03
C LEU A 64 -28.40 22.76 1.03
N LYS A 65 -29.30 21.89 0.55
CA LYS A 65 -30.44 22.25 -0.34
C LYS A 65 -31.39 23.26 0.27
N GLN A 66 -31.57 23.21 1.59
CA GLN A 66 -32.41 24.18 2.32
C GLN A 66 -31.74 25.54 2.48
N ASN A 67 -30.41 25.61 2.46
CA ASN A 67 -29.64 26.81 2.82
C ASN A 67 -28.82 27.41 1.67
N LEU A 68 -28.63 26.69 0.57
CA LEU A 68 -27.92 27.12 -0.64
C LEU A 68 -28.87 27.09 -1.84
N SER A 69 -28.65 28.00 -2.78
CA SER A 69 -29.23 27.85 -4.12
C SER A 69 -28.62 26.63 -4.81
N GLU A 70 -29.35 26.06 -5.77
CA GLU A 70 -28.92 24.91 -6.57
C GLU A 70 -27.53 25.13 -7.20
N GLU A 71 -27.27 26.34 -7.70
CA GLU A 71 -25.97 26.74 -8.24
C GLU A 71 -24.84 26.68 -7.20
N LEU A 72 -25.06 27.20 -5.99
CA LEU A 72 -24.03 27.21 -4.94
C LEU A 72 -23.82 25.82 -4.34
N LEU A 73 -24.88 25.00 -4.27
CA LEU A 73 -24.81 23.61 -3.88
C LEU A 73 -23.93 22.81 -4.85
N ASP A 74 -24.18 22.93 -6.16
CA ASP A 74 -23.44 22.21 -7.20
C ASP A 74 -21.94 22.57 -7.17
N LYS A 75 -21.62 23.86 -6.99
CA LYS A 75 -20.25 24.33 -6.80
C LYS A 75 -19.60 23.75 -5.54
N TYR A 76 -20.33 23.70 -4.42
CA TYR A 76 -19.80 23.14 -3.17
C TYR A 76 -19.53 21.64 -3.29
N LEU A 77 -20.48 20.87 -3.85
CA LEU A 77 -20.31 19.43 -4.06
C LEU A 77 -19.15 19.14 -5.02
N THR A 78 -19.02 19.91 -6.09
CA THR A 78 -17.88 19.83 -7.01
C THR A 78 -16.55 20.13 -6.31
N PHE A 79 -16.50 21.13 -5.43
CA PHE A 79 -15.31 21.43 -4.63
C PHE A 79 -14.94 20.27 -3.68
N ILE A 80 -15.92 19.61 -3.06
CA ILE A 80 -15.67 18.42 -2.22
C ILE A 80 -15.09 17.28 -3.06
N GLN A 81 -15.61 17.04 -4.27
CA GLN A 81 -15.05 16.05 -5.20
C GLN A 81 -13.60 16.37 -5.59
N ILE A 82 -13.27 17.65 -5.83
CA ILE A 82 -11.89 18.07 -6.10
C ILE A 82 -10.99 17.80 -4.88
N LYS A 83 -11.47 18.07 -3.67
CA LYS A 83 -10.73 17.78 -2.43
C LYS A 83 -10.50 16.28 -2.24
N GLN A 84 -11.51 15.45 -2.49
CA GLN A 84 -11.42 13.99 -2.46
C GLN A 84 -10.42 13.45 -3.50
N ALA A 85 -10.29 14.13 -4.64
CA ALA A 85 -9.26 13.81 -5.63
C ALA A 85 -7.84 14.24 -5.21
N GLY A 86 -7.60 14.65 -3.96
CA GLY A 86 -6.30 15.12 -3.48
C GLY A 86 -6.01 16.58 -3.81
N GLY A 87 -7.04 17.37 -4.11
CA GLY A 87 -6.93 18.80 -4.43
C GLY A 87 -6.51 19.09 -5.88
N ASP A 88 -6.34 18.06 -6.71
CA ASP A 88 -6.00 18.19 -8.13
C ASP A 88 -7.26 18.09 -9.00
N ALA A 89 -7.76 19.23 -9.46
CA ALA A 89 -8.93 19.33 -10.33
C ALA A 89 -8.78 18.55 -11.65
N SER A 90 -7.56 18.31 -12.12
CA SER A 90 -7.33 17.59 -13.38
C SER A 90 -7.75 16.12 -13.32
N ARG A 91 -7.84 15.55 -12.11
CA ARG A 91 -8.26 14.16 -11.88
C ARG A 91 -9.76 13.94 -12.14
N LEU A 92 -10.57 14.99 -12.13
CA LEU A 92 -11.99 14.92 -12.48
C LEU A 92 -12.26 14.98 -13.99
N LEU A 93 -11.22 15.15 -14.81
CA LEU A 93 -11.35 15.34 -16.26
C LEU A 93 -11.37 14.02 -17.05
N HIS A 94 -11.57 12.90 -16.38
CA HIS A 94 -11.61 11.60 -17.05
C HIS A 94 -12.80 11.55 -18.04
N GLY A 95 -12.51 11.36 -19.33
CA GLY A 95 -13.52 11.35 -20.39
C GLY A 95 -13.86 12.73 -20.98
N VAL A 96 -13.25 13.82 -20.50
CA VAL A 96 -13.37 15.14 -21.13
C VAL A 96 -12.48 15.20 -22.38
N PRO A 97 -13.02 15.55 -23.57
CA PRO A 97 -12.24 15.71 -24.79
C PRO A 97 -11.08 16.70 -24.58
N GLU A 98 -9.91 16.38 -25.13
CA GLU A 98 -8.65 17.11 -24.90
C GLU A 98 -8.77 18.61 -25.19
N HIS A 99 -9.50 18.97 -26.25
CA HIS A 99 -9.76 20.37 -26.64
C HIS A 99 -10.65 21.15 -25.64
N LEU A 100 -11.33 20.48 -24.71
CA LEU A 100 -12.17 21.08 -23.66
C LEU A 100 -11.52 21.04 -22.28
N GLN A 101 -10.42 20.32 -22.11
CA GLN A 101 -9.80 20.12 -20.79
C GLN A 101 -9.31 21.44 -20.17
N GLN A 102 -8.73 22.34 -20.96
CA GLN A 102 -8.22 23.62 -20.44
C GLN A 102 -9.34 24.54 -19.94
N GLU A 103 -10.49 24.52 -20.62
CA GLU A 103 -11.69 25.23 -20.19
C GLU A 103 -12.25 24.60 -18.90
N ALA A 104 -12.32 23.26 -18.84
CA ALA A 104 -12.80 22.53 -17.67
C ALA A 104 -11.91 22.77 -16.43
N VAL A 105 -10.58 22.75 -16.57
CA VAL A 105 -9.63 23.11 -15.49
C VAL A 105 -9.90 24.53 -14.99
N THR A 106 -10.13 25.47 -15.91
CA THR A 106 -10.37 26.87 -15.56
C THR A 106 -11.67 27.03 -14.78
N LYS A 107 -12.74 26.31 -15.19
CA LYS A 107 -14.02 26.26 -14.46
C LYS A 107 -13.87 25.65 -13.07
N LEU A 108 -13.19 24.50 -12.94
CA LEU A 108 -12.95 23.84 -11.65
C LEU A 108 -12.11 24.72 -10.71
N ASN A 109 -11.08 25.41 -11.22
CA ASN A 109 -10.30 26.36 -10.44
C ASN A 109 -11.13 27.60 -10.03
N GLY A 110 -12.07 28.03 -10.87
CA GLY A 110 -13.06 29.05 -10.52
C GLY A 110 -13.92 28.63 -9.34
N ILE A 111 -14.44 27.39 -9.37
CA ILE A 111 -15.22 26.79 -8.28
C ILE A 111 -14.40 26.75 -6.98
N ILE A 112 -13.14 26.31 -7.03
CA ILE A 112 -12.25 26.30 -5.86
C ILE A 112 -12.13 27.69 -5.25
N LYS A 113 -11.82 28.71 -6.07
CA LYS A 113 -11.68 30.09 -5.59
C LYS A 113 -12.96 30.65 -5.00
N GLU A 114 -14.09 30.39 -5.64
CA GLU A 114 -15.39 30.86 -5.18
C GLU A 114 -15.78 30.21 -3.85
N VAL A 115 -15.65 28.89 -3.73
CA VAL A 115 -15.95 28.16 -2.50
C VAL A 115 -14.97 28.52 -1.38
N GLN A 116 -13.71 28.84 -1.69
CA GLN A 116 -12.71 29.30 -0.70
C GLN A 116 -12.80 30.79 -0.34
N SER A 117 -13.71 31.55 -0.96
CA SER A 117 -13.91 32.95 -0.59
C SER A 117 -14.41 33.09 0.85
N GLU A 118 -14.05 34.19 1.51
CA GLU A 118 -14.48 34.47 2.89
C GLU A 118 -16.01 34.44 3.01
N GLU A 119 -16.72 35.05 2.05
CA GLU A 119 -18.19 35.08 2.02
C GLU A 119 -18.80 33.67 1.97
N PHE A 120 -18.27 32.79 1.11
CA PHE A 120 -18.78 31.42 1.00
C PHE A 120 -18.44 30.62 2.26
N GLN A 121 -17.24 30.77 2.81
CA GLN A 121 -16.81 30.10 4.03
C GLN A 121 -17.62 30.55 5.25
N GLU A 122 -17.94 31.84 5.37
CA GLU A 122 -18.83 32.37 6.41
C GLU A 122 -20.23 31.77 6.30
N LYS A 123 -20.75 31.62 5.06
CA LYS A 123 -22.06 31.02 4.81
C LYS A 123 -22.09 29.55 5.23
N ILE A 124 -21.08 28.76 4.85
CA ILE A 124 -20.93 27.36 5.27
C ILE A 124 -20.75 27.24 6.79
N THR A 125 -19.93 28.11 7.38
CA THR A 125 -19.71 28.15 8.84
C THR A 125 -20.99 28.46 9.57
N LYS A 126 -21.79 29.41 9.08
CA LYS A 126 -23.10 29.73 9.64
C LYS A 126 -24.08 28.56 9.52
N ILE A 127 -24.18 27.93 8.36
CA ILE A 127 -25.02 26.73 8.16
C ILE A 127 -24.61 25.64 9.15
N ASN A 128 -23.30 25.42 9.34
CA ASN A 128 -22.78 24.44 10.27
C ASN A 128 -23.00 24.81 11.74
N ASN A 129 -22.99 26.10 12.10
CA ASN A 129 -23.27 26.56 13.47
C ASN A 129 -24.76 26.53 13.82
N ASP A 130 -25.63 26.84 12.84
CA ASP A 130 -27.09 26.84 12.97
C ASP A 130 -27.67 25.41 12.89
N ASN A 131 -26.92 24.51 12.26
CA ASN A 131 -27.19 23.08 12.22
C ASN A 131 -25.94 22.39 12.76
N PRO A 132 -25.61 22.59 14.07
CA PRO A 132 -24.42 22.00 14.66
C PRO A 132 -24.46 20.54 14.32
N SER A 133 -23.47 20.13 13.52
CA SER A 133 -23.33 18.76 13.06
C SER A 133 -23.20 17.88 14.29
N GLU A 134 -24.32 17.43 14.86
CA GLU A 134 -24.33 16.46 15.95
C GLU A 134 -23.80 15.15 15.37
N HIS A 135 -22.51 14.90 15.59
CA HIS A 135 -21.91 13.59 15.80
C HIS A 135 -22.06 12.48 14.75
N ILE A 136 -22.62 12.74 13.56
CA ILE A 136 -22.54 11.79 12.44
C ILE A 136 -21.06 11.52 12.06
N ILE A 137 -20.18 12.49 12.30
CA ILE A 137 -18.74 12.44 12.02
C ILE A 137 -18.00 11.45 12.93
N SER A 138 -18.22 11.50 14.25
CA SER A 138 -17.50 10.61 15.17
C SER A 138 -17.99 9.18 15.04
N GLU A 139 -19.29 8.97 14.92
CA GLU A 139 -19.89 7.65 14.85
C GLU A 139 -19.51 6.93 13.54
N HIS A 140 -19.61 7.60 12.38
CA HIS A 140 -19.17 7.02 11.12
C HIS A 140 -17.65 6.82 11.05
N LYS A 141 -16.84 7.75 11.58
CA LYS A 141 -15.40 7.52 11.70
C LYS A 141 -15.12 6.29 12.57
N ILE A 142 -15.77 6.15 13.73
CA ILE A 142 -15.63 4.97 14.59
C ILE A 142 -16.03 3.70 13.82
N LYS A 143 -17.17 3.69 13.14
CA LYS A 143 -17.67 2.54 12.37
C LYS A 143 -16.73 2.17 11.22
N LEU A 144 -16.22 3.14 10.46
CA LEU A 144 -15.26 2.92 9.38
C LEU A 144 -13.89 2.46 9.91
N LYS A 145 -13.41 3.03 11.03
CA LYS A 145 -12.22 2.55 11.74
C LYS A 145 -12.39 1.09 12.19
N SER A 146 -13.55 0.75 12.77
CA SER A 146 -13.88 -0.61 13.18
C SER A 146 -13.92 -1.56 11.99
N LEU A 147 -14.53 -1.15 10.87
CA LEU A 147 -14.56 -1.94 9.65
C LEU A 147 -13.14 -2.21 9.12
N TYR A 148 -12.29 -1.19 9.05
CA TYR A 148 -10.89 -1.39 8.64
C TYR A 148 -10.14 -2.35 9.58
N GLN A 149 -10.31 -2.22 10.91
CA GLN A 149 -9.72 -3.15 11.87
C GLN A 149 -10.21 -4.59 11.70
N ILE A 150 -11.48 -4.78 11.34
CA ILE A 150 -12.05 -6.10 11.05
C ILE A 150 -11.41 -6.66 9.78
N ILE A 151 -11.31 -5.88 8.71
CA ILE A 151 -10.64 -6.26 7.45
C ILE A 151 -9.21 -6.74 7.74
N VAL A 152 -8.43 -5.93 8.46
CA VAL A 152 -7.04 -6.26 8.84
C VAL A 152 -6.97 -7.60 9.58
N LYS A 153 -7.87 -7.85 10.54
CA LYS A 153 -7.93 -9.11 11.31
C LYS A 153 -8.36 -10.29 10.44
N LEU A 154 -9.36 -10.12 9.59
CA LEU A 154 -9.83 -11.16 8.67
C LEU A 154 -8.73 -11.57 7.70
N HIS A 155 -7.98 -10.60 7.18
CA HIS A 155 -6.88 -10.86 6.24
C HIS A 155 -5.70 -11.54 6.92
N ALA A 156 -5.33 -11.10 8.13
CA ALA A 156 -4.33 -11.79 8.94
C ALA A 156 -4.74 -13.24 9.23
N LYS A 157 -6.03 -13.47 9.51
CA LYS A 157 -6.58 -14.81 9.72
C LYS A 157 -6.54 -15.66 8.44
N LYS A 158 -7.01 -15.14 7.29
CA LYS A 158 -6.99 -15.85 6.00
C LYS A 158 -5.56 -16.23 5.60
N LEU A 159 -4.59 -15.32 5.77
CA LEU A 159 -3.17 -15.63 5.56
C LEU A 159 -2.67 -16.74 6.50
N ALA A 160 -2.99 -16.67 7.79
CA ALA A 160 -2.63 -17.71 8.76
C ALA A 160 -3.26 -19.07 8.41
N GLU A 161 -4.51 -19.08 7.94
CA GLU A 161 -5.21 -20.29 7.48
C GLU A 161 -4.49 -20.93 6.29
N LEU A 162 -4.05 -20.14 5.30
CA LEU A 162 -3.28 -20.65 4.16
C LEU A 162 -1.92 -21.23 4.59
N ILE A 163 -1.17 -20.49 5.42
CA ILE A 163 0.12 -20.96 5.95
C ILE A 163 -0.06 -22.29 6.71
N SER A 164 -1.06 -22.36 7.60
CA SER A 164 -1.36 -23.56 8.37
C SER A 164 -1.86 -24.72 7.52
N LYS A 165 -2.70 -24.47 6.52
CA LYS A 165 -3.24 -25.48 5.61
C LYS A 165 -2.13 -26.12 4.78
N HIS A 166 -1.26 -25.29 4.18
CA HIS A 166 -0.23 -25.77 3.27
C HIS A 166 1.07 -26.14 3.98
N GLN A 167 1.27 -25.71 5.24
CA GLN A 167 2.48 -25.97 6.01
C GLN A 167 3.73 -25.51 5.24
N VAL A 168 3.73 -24.24 4.86
CA VAL A 168 4.80 -23.59 4.07
C VAL A 168 5.46 -22.51 4.91
N GLU A 169 6.79 -22.56 5.00
CA GLU A 169 7.58 -21.49 5.61
C GLU A 169 7.43 -20.20 4.79
N THR A 170 7.00 -19.12 5.44
CA THR A 170 6.56 -17.89 4.79
C THR A 170 7.33 -16.71 5.33
N TYR A 171 7.92 -15.92 4.43
CA TYR A 171 8.59 -14.67 4.74
C TYR A 171 7.72 -13.53 4.24
N PHE A 172 7.28 -12.65 5.14
CA PHE A 172 6.32 -11.60 4.81
C PHE A 172 6.95 -10.22 4.95
N LEU A 173 6.78 -9.39 3.92
CA LEU A 173 7.15 -7.97 3.92
C LEU A 173 5.89 -7.10 3.88
N LEU A 174 5.80 -6.08 4.73
CA LEU A 174 4.67 -5.12 4.68
C LEU A 174 4.67 -4.31 3.37
N GLY A 175 3.50 -4.20 2.76
CA GLY A 175 3.22 -3.29 1.65
C GLY A 175 2.61 -1.97 2.12
N ASN A 176 1.73 -1.41 1.29
CA ASN A 176 1.02 -0.15 1.46
C ASN A 176 -0.20 -0.27 2.35
N HIS A 177 -0.88 -1.41 2.27
CA HIS A 177 -2.20 -1.57 2.84
C HIS A 177 -2.18 -2.18 4.23
N GLU A 178 -1.08 -2.83 4.63
CA GLU A 178 -0.97 -3.45 5.95
C GLU A 178 -0.47 -2.48 7.03
N PRO A 179 -1.12 -2.41 8.20
CA PRO A 179 -0.56 -1.71 9.36
C PRO A 179 0.63 -2.50 9.95
N ILE A 180 1.48 -1.83 10.73
CA ILE A 180 2.71 -2.39 11.32
C ILE A 180 2.45 -3.63 12.20
N ASN A 181 1.26 -3.77 12.76
CA ASN A 181 0.88 -4.91 13.60
C ASN A 181 0.33 -6.11 12.82
N PHE A 182 0.18 -6.04 11.50
CA PHE A 182 -0.41 -7.11 10.68
C PHE A 182 0.32 -8.46 10.82
N VAL A 183 1.65 -8.44 10.83
CA VAL A 183 2.47 -9.67 11.03
C VAL A 183 2.20 -10.28 12.41
N ASN A 184 2.13 -9.46 13.45
CA ASN A 184 1.83 -9.94 14.81
C ASN A 184 0.42 -10.52 14.91
N LEU A 185 -0.57 -9.91 14.25
CA LEU A 185 -1.93 -10.46 14.18
C LEU A 185 -1.94 -11.84 13.51
N THR A 186 -1.21 -11.99 12.39
CA THR A 186 -1.09 -13.27 11.68
C THR A 186 -0.42 -14.32 12.56
N LYS A 187 0.65 -13.96 13.28
CA LYS A 187 1.33 -14.86 14.24
C LYS A 187 0.40 -15.31 15.36
N ILE A 188 -0.42 -14.41 15.92
CA ILE A 188 -1.41 -14.77 16.97
C ILE A 188 -2.38 -15.83 16.45
N GLU A 189 -2.85 -15.72 15.22
CA GLU A 189 -3.73 -16.73 14.61
C GLU A 189 -2.99 -18.06 14.39
N LEU A 190 -1.74 -18.04 13.92
CA LEU A 190 -0.92 -19.25 13.74
C LEU A 190 -0.63 -19.98 15.06
N MET A 191 -0.42 -19.25 16.16
CA MET A 191 -0.21 -19.83 17.49
C MET A 191 -1.36 -20.73 17.92
N LYS A 192 -2.61 -20.42 17.52
CA LYS A 192 -3.78 -21.27 17.84
C LYS A 192 -3.68 -22.66 17.22
N SER A 193 -2.90 -22.80 16.15
CA SER A 193 -2.63 -24.05 15.44
C SER A 193 -1.21 -24.60 15.67
N GLY A 194 -0.40 -23.98 16.53
CA GLY A 194 0.99 -24.38 16.79
C GLY A 194 1.96 -24.18 15.61
N ASN A 195 1.62 -23.28 14.69
CA ASN A 195 2.34 -23.05 13.43
C ASN A 195 3.01 -21.67 13.37
N GLU A 196 3.18 -20.98 14.50
CA GLU A 196 3.71 -19.61 14.54
C GLU A 196 5.12 -19.47 13.98
N ASN A 197 5.92 -20.54 14.06
CA ASN A 197 7.28 -20.58 13.54
C ASN A 197 7.36 -20.67 12.02
N LEU A 198 6.22 -20.85 11.33
CA LEU A 198 6.17 -20.82 9.86
C LEU A 198 6.13 -19.40 9.28
N LEU A 199 5.96 -18.36 10.11
CA LEU A 199 5.88 -16.98 9.64
C LEU A 199 7.06 -16.14 10.13
N HIS A 200 7.87 -15.69 9.18
CA HIS A 200 9.02 -14.83 9.38
C HIS A 200 8.71 -13.39 8.94
N ASP A 201 9.08 -12.43 9.78
CA ASP A 201 8.89 -11.02 9.50
C ASP A 201 10.12 -10.48 8.75
N LEU A 202 9.94 -10.09 7.49
CA LEU A 202 10.99 -9.48 6.65
C LEU A 202 10.95 -7.94 6.70
N THR A 203 9.99 -7.35 7.42
CA THR A 203 9.80 -5.89 7.55
C THR A 203 10.93 -5.23 8.32
N HIS A 204 11.52 -5.95 9.26
CA HIS A 204 12.66 -5.46 10.02
C HIS A 204 13.93 -5.58 9.16
N ILE A 205 14.42 -4.44 8.65
CA ILE A 205 15.68 -4.27 7.89
C ILE A 205 16.90 -4.79 8.67
N ASN A 206 16.71 -5.21 9.92
CA ASN A 206 17.74 -5.60 10.85
C ASN A 206 18.49 -6.88 10.44
N ASP A 207 17.88 -7.78 9.66
CA ASP A 207 18.43 -9.12 9.47
C ASP A 207 18.40 -9.58 8.00
N ILE A 208 19.56 -10.03 7.51
CA ILE A 208 19.64 -10.90 6.33
C ILE A 208 19.18 -12.28 6.79
N GLN A 209 18.07 -12.75 6.26
CA GLN A 209 17.52 -14.07 6.55
C GLN A 209 18.05 -15.10 5.55
N ASN A 210 18.10 -16.37 5.95
CA ASN A 210 18.43 -17.47 5.06
C ASN A 210 17.17 -18.29 4.79
N ALA A 211 16.55 -18.06 3.64
CA ALA A 211 15.40 -18.82 3.19
C ALA A 211 15.88 -19.95 2.26
N ASN A 212 15.97 -21.16 2.82
CA ASN A 212 16.35 -22.38 2.08
C ASN A 212 17.65 -22.23 1.24
N GLY A 213 18.71 -21.67 1.83
CA GLY A 213 20.01 -21.47 1.17
C GLY A 213 20.16 -20.14 0.41
N ILE A 214 19.08 -19.36 0.30
CA ILE A 214 19.06 -18.04 -0.34
C ILE A 214 19.08 -16.96 0.75
N LYS A 215 20.10 -16.10 0.72
CA LYS A 215 20.20 -14.93 1.62
C LYS A 215 19.26 -13.83 1.13
N ILE A 216 18.27 -13.47 1.93
CA ILE A 216 17.24 -12.50 1.58
C ILE A 216 17.21 -11.33 2.56
N CYS A 217 16.82 -10.15 2.07
CA CYS A 217 16.61 -8.94 2.89
C CYS A 217 15.43 -8.16 2.32
N GLY A 218 14.67 -7.47 3.17
CA GLY A 218 13.49 -6.69 2.77
C GLY A 218 13.47 -5.27 3.31
N VAL A 219 12.88 -4.35 2.55
CA VAL A 219 12.47 -3.01 3.02
C VAL A 219 11.01 -2.79 2.69
N PRO A 220 10.13 -2.57 3.69
CA PRO A 220 8.71 -2.33 3.43
C PRO A 220 8.52 -1.04 2.63
N ASN A 221 7.39 -0.89 1.94
CA ASN A 221 7.15 0.35 1.21
C ASN A 221 6.93 1.53 2.16
N VAL A 222 7.12 2.75 1.66
CA VAL A 222 6.79 3.97 2.38
C VAL A 222 5.98 4.92 1.53
N CYS A 223 5.12 5.69 2.19
CA CYS A 223 4.42 6.84 1.60
C CYS A 223 3.42 6.53 0.47
N ALA A 224 2.67 5.44 0.57
CA ALA A 224 1.48 5.20 -0.25
C ALA A 224 0.32 4.68 0.60
N LEU A 225 -0.15 5.49 1.56
CA LEU A 225 -1.35 5.13 2.31
C LEU A 225 -2.57 5.16 1.41
N MET A 226 -3.51 4.24 1.67
CA MET A 226 -4.83 4.31 1.08
C MET A 226 -5.45 5.69 1.37
N PRO A 227 -5.87 6.47 0.35
CA PRO A 227 -6.35 7.83 0.55
C PRO A 227 -7.43 7.95 1.62
N PHE A 228 -8.39 7.01 1.66
CA PHE A 228 -9.51 7.03 2.61
C PHE A 228 -9.06 6.93 4.08
N LEU A 229 -7.91 6.30 4.37
CA LEU A 229 -7.43 6.18 5.75
C LEU A 229 -7.15 7.55 6.37
N THR A 230 -6.74 8.52 5.55
CA THR A 230 -6.51 9.91 5.98
C THR A 230 -7.81 10.66 6.31
N GLU A 231 -8.96 10.13 5.89
CA GLU A 231 -10.27 10.70 6.16
C GLU A 231 -10.89 10.15 7.46
N ILE A 232 -10.55 8.91 7.82
CA ILE A 232 -11.13 8.23 8.98
C ILE A 232 -10.21 8.22 10.20
N TYR A 233 -8.88 8.28 10.03
CA TYR A 233 -7.92 8.32 11.13
C TYR A 233 -7.23 9.69 11.23
N GLU A 234 -6.92 10.09 12.46
CA GLU A 234 -6.08 11.25 12.72
C GLU A 234 -4.62 10.94 12.36
N GLU A 235 -3.84 11.98 12.06
CA GLU A 235 -2.44 11.83 11.66
C GLU A 235 -1.58 11.10 12.71
N SER A 236 -1.82 11.33 14.00
CA SER A 236 -1.12 10.63 15.08
C SER A 236 -1.41 9.13 15.10
N GLU A 237 -2.66 8.72 14.85
CA GLU A 237 -3.08 7.33 14.75
C GLU A 237 -2.45 6.66 13.52
N LEU A 238 -2.45 7.36 12.38
CA LEU A 238 -1.80 6.87 11.16
C LEU A 238 -0.29 6.72 11.33
N ASN A 239 0.37 7.67 12.00
CA ASN A 239 1.80 7.58 12.33
C ASN A 239 2.09 6.37 13.24
N GLN A 240 1.19 6.02 14.15
CA GLN A 240 1.33 4.83 14.99
C GLN A 240 1.10 3.54 14.20
N MET A 241 0.02 3.48 13.40
CA MET A 241 -0.38 2.28 12.68
C MET A 241 0.52 1.98 11.48
N PHE A 242 1.02 3.01 10.81
CA PHE A 242 1.83 2.92 9.60
C PHE A 242 3.18 3.63 9.77
N GLY A 243 3.75 3.58 10.98
CA GLY A 243 5.05 4.21 11.26
C GLY A 243 6.17 3.73 10.32
N HIS A 244 6.07 2.49 9.82
CA HIS A 244 6.97 1.97 8.79
C HIS A 244 6.89 2.75 7.47
N GLN A 245 5.73 3.32 7.13
CA GLN A 245 5.49 4.12 5.91
C GLN A 245 5.58 5.64 6.12
N ARG A 246 5.30 6.10 7.34
CA ARG A 246 5.08 7.52 7.69
C ARG A 246 6.20 8.12 8.53
N GLY A 247 7.45 7.72 8.32
CA GLY A 247 8.58 8.33 9.05
C GLY A 247 8.46 9.85 9.09
N GLN A 248 8.73 10.44 10.26
CA GLN A 248 8.47 11.84 10.59
C GLN A 248 8.84 12.78 9.44
N GLN A 249 7.88 13.61 8.98
CA GLN A 249 8.00 14.68 7.97
C GLN A 249 9.28 14.64 7.13
N ARG A 250 9.28 13.79 6.11
CA ARG A 250 10.44 13.60 5.25
C ARG A 250 10.43 14.62 4.11
N PRO A 251 11.53 15.34 3.87
CA PRO A 251 11.61 16.22 2.71
C PRO A 251 11.59 15.39 1.44
N ILE A 252 10.65 15.71 0.54
CA ILE A 252 10.63 15.19 -0.82
C ILE A 252 11.92 15.68 -1.49
N LEU A 253 12.80 14.74 -1.84
CA LEU A 253 13.98 15.09 -2.60
C LEU A 253 13.52 15.23 -4.06
N PHE A 254 13.86 16.34 -4.70
CA PHE A 254 13.76 16.48 -6.15
C PHE A 254 15.18 16.71 -6.63
N GLY A 255 15.84 15.71 -7.23
CA GLY A 255 17.18 15.88 -7.77
C GLY A 255 17.84 14.60 -8.29
N GLU A 256 18.60 14.74 -9.38
CA GLU A 256 19.31 13.65 -10.07
C GLU A 256 20.04 12.67 -9.12
N ILE A 257 19.37 11.55 -8.85
CA ILE A 257 19.82 10.40 -8.04
C ILE A 257 21.28 9.99 -8.33
N LYS A 258 21.73 10.10 -9.59
CA LYS A 258 23.10 9.74 -10.01
C LYS A 258 24.21 10.50 -9.28
N LYS A 259 23.95 11.73 -8.79
CA LYS A 259 24.92 12.51 -8.01
C LYS A 259 24.83 12.20 -6.51
N LYS A 260 23.63 12.07 -5.95
CA LYS A 260 23.44 11.80 -4.51
C LYS A 260 23.75 10.36 -4.09
N ILE A 261 23.50 9.36 -4.93
CA ILE A 261 23.95 7.97 -4.66
C ILE A 261 25.47 7.85 -4.61
N LYS A 262 26.20 8.73 -5.32
CA LYS A 262 27.66 8.79 -5.21
C LYS A 262 28.14 9.43 -3.91
N ASP A 263 27.37 10.36 -3.34
CA ASP A 263 27.62 10.92 -2.01
C ASP A 263 27.00 10.02 -0.93
N LYS A 264 27.62 8.86 -0.70
CA LYS A 264 27.31 7.89 0.38
C LYS A 264 27.45 8.44 1.81
N THR A 265 27.56 9.76 1.96
CA THR A 265 27.96 10.46 3.19
C THR A 265 26.84 11.33 3.77
N ASN A 266 25.73 11.55 3.04
CA ASN A 266 24.61 12.35 3.54
C ASN A 266 23.60 11.50 4.31
N THR A 267 23.84 11.39 5.62
CA THR A 267 23.11 10.48 6.53
C THR A 267 21.87 11.07 7.20
N GLU A 268 21.45 12.27 6.81
CA GLU A 268 20.36 12.99 7.47
C GLU A 268 19.00 12.29 7.29
N PHE A 269 18.78 11.64 6.15
CA PHE A 269 17.55 10.91 5.81
C PHE A 269 17.56 9.44 6.27
N GLU A 270 18.62 9.01 6.95
CA GLU A 270 18.95 7.60 7.19
C GLU A 270 18.71 7.15 8.64
N LYS A 271 18.35 8.07 9.54
CA LYS A 271 18.27 7.83 11.00
C LYS A 271 17.16 6.86 11.44
N ASP A 272 16.15 6.66 10.59
CA ASP A 272 14.99 5.80 10.90
C ASP A 272 15.23 4.33 10.53
N PHE A 273 16.30 4.03 9.79
CA PHE A 273 16.57 2.70 9.27
C PHE A 273 17.94 2.23 9.73
N ASP A 274 18.00 1.14 10.48
CA ASP A 274 19.24 0.57 11.01
C ASP A 274 20.11 -0.10 9.92
N TRP A 275 19.93 0.26 8.63
CA TRP A 275 20.75 -0.22 7.52
C TRP A 275 22.19 0.26 7.65
N ILE A 276 22.43 1.37 8.36
CA ILE A 276 23.77 1.82 8.74
C ILE A 276 24.51 0.67 9.47
N ARG A 277 23.83 -0.23 10.16
CA ARG A 277 24.42 -1.45 10.73
C ARG A 277 24.77 -2.51 9.68
N ILE A 278 23.94 -2.68 8.64
CA ILE A 278 24.27 -3.52 7.47
C ILE A 278 25.50 -2.94 6.75
N MET A 279 25.57 -1.62 6.58
CA MET A 279 26.59 -0.93 5.78
C MET A 279 27.87 -0.52 6.52
N LYS A 280 27.84 -0.25 7.84
CA LYS A 280 29.06 0.05 8.64
C LYS A 280 29.85 -1.20 9.01
N ASN A 281 29.22 -2.37 9.01
CA ASN A 281 29.90 -3.65 9.20
C ASN A 281 30.58 -4.17 7.90
N ASN A 282 30.76 -3.32 6.88
CA ASN A 282 31.34 -3.61 5.57
C ASN A 282 32.85 -3.91 5.55
N GLU A 283 33.45 -4.25 6.68
CA GLU A 283 34.84 -4.73 6.69
C GLU A 283 34.96 -6.19 6.19
N SER A 284 33.84 -6.91 5.97
CA SER A 284 33.86 -8.22 5.30
C SER A 284 32.91 -8.32 4.11
N LYS A 285 33.42 -8.90 3.01
CA LYS A 285 32.68 -9.27 1.79
C LYS A 285 31.60 -10.35 2.02
N ASP A 286 31.37 -10.78 3.26
CA ASP A 286 30.53 -11.94 3.59
C ASP A 286 29.04 -11.62 3.74
N LYS A 287 28.64 -10.35 3.55
CA LYS A 287 27.26 -9.87 3.69
C LYS A 287 26.61 -9.40 2.37
N GLU A 288 27.11 -9.85 1.23
CA GLU A 288 26.28 -9.88 0.00
C GLU A 288 25.07 -10.79 0.24
N PHE A 289 23.88 -10.32 -0.15
CA PHE A 289 22.66 -11.11 -0.14
C PHE A 289 22.23 -11.43 -1.57
N ASP A 290 21.52 -12.53 -1.72
CA ASP A 290 21.18 -13.06 -3.03
C ASP A 290 20.03 -12.26 -3.64
N VAL A 291 19.00 -11.99 -2.84
CA VAL A 291 17.77 -11.34 -3.29
C VAL A 291 17.38 -10.20 -2.35
N PHE A 292 17.14 -9.03 -2.93
CA PHE A 292 16.54 -7.89 -2.23
C PHE A 292 15.04 -7.83 -2.52
N PHE A 293 14.22 -7.68 -1.49
CA PHE A 293 12.78 -7.46 -1.60
C PHE A 293 12.43 -6.04 -1.18
N THR A 294 11.60 -5.38 -1.95
CA THR A 294 10.92 -4.18 -1.50
C THR A 294 9.55 -4.11 -2.13
N HIS A 295 8.54 -3.68 -1.40
CA HIS A 295 7.26 -3.45 -2.06
C HIS A 295 7.32 -2.17 -2.92
N GLY A 296 8.07 -1.15 -2.47
CA GLY A 296 8.33 0.06 -3.22
C GLY A 296 9.20 -0.16 -4.46
N GLN A 297 9.10 0.74 -5.44
CA GLN A 297 9.91 0.67 -6.65
C GLN A 297 11.39 0.97 -6.36
N VAL A 298 12.33 0.36 -7.10
CA VAL A 298 13.76 0.74 -7.08
C VAL A 298 14.17 1.44 -8.38
N GLY A 299 14.74 2.63 -8.27
CA GLY A 299 15.21 3.43 -9.41
C GLY A 299 14.08 4.13 -10.19
N ARG A 300 14.39 4.69 -11.37
CA ARG A 300 13.42 5.31 -12.29
C ARG A 300 12.71 4.23 -13.10
N GLY A 301 11.40 4.14 -12.99
CA GLY A 301 10.66 3.16 -13.79
C GLY A 301 9.17 3.09 -13.51
N ALA A 302 8.40 3.74 -14.37
CA ALA A 302 7.00 3.48 -14.70
C ALA A 302 5.91 4.06 -13.78
N TRP A 303 5.75 5.38 -13.85
CA TRP A 303 4.42 5.92 -14.10
C TRP A 303 4.33 6.35 -15.57
N ARG A 304 3.12 6.34 -16.13
CA ARG A 304 2.85 6.76 -17.52
C ARG A 304 3.44 8.15 -17.78
N ASP A 305 4.12 8.28 -18.92
CA ASP A 305 4.51 9.53 -19.56
C ASP A 305 5.36 10.47 -18.69
N ASP A 306 6.69 10.35 -18.81
CA ASP A 306 7.70 11.40 -18.59
C ASP A 306 7.76 12.03 -17.17
N LYS A 307 6.90 11.60 -16.25
CA LYS A 307 6.78 12.11 -14.90
C LYS A 307 7.65 11.29 -13.95
N PHE A 308 8.64 11.98 -13.36
CA PHE A 308 9.46 11.44 -12.29
C PHE A 308 8.58 11.05 -11.10
N CYS A 309 8.77 9.86 -10.52
CA CYS A 309 8.19 9.55 -9.21
C CYS A 309 8.74 10.55 -8.18
N ASN A 310 7.91 10.98 -7.22
CA ASN A 310 8.38 11.73 -6.06
C ASN A 310 9.53 10.93 -5.41
N GLU A 311 10.71 11.55 -5.24
CA GLU A 311 11.86 10.83 -4.69
C GLU A 311 11.65 10.65 -3.19
N MET A 312 11.29 9.43 -2.80
CA MET A 312 11.08 9.07 -1.40
C MET A 312 12.42 8.65 -0.77
N PRO A 313 12.69 8.97 0.51
CA PRO A 313 13.93 8.56 1.17
C PRO A 313 14.20 7.04 1.16
N THR A 314 13.18 6.19 1.07
CA THR A 314 13.38 4.76 0.87
C THR A 314 13.80 4.37 -0.53
N LEU A 315 13.56 5.17 -1.57
CA LEU A 315 14.16 4.90 -2.88
C LEU A 315 15.69 4.93 -2.77
N HIS A 316 16.24 5.76 -1.88
CA HIS A 316 17.67 5.80 -1.62
C HIS A 316 18.15 4.54 -0.87
N VAL A 317 17.50 4.17 0.23
CA VAL A 317 17.84 2.96 1.00
C VAL A 317 17.64 1.68 0.17
N ALA A 318 16.52 1.59 -0.55
CA ALA A 318 16.21 0.48 -1.44
C ALA A 318 17.17 0.43 -2.63
N ALA A 319 17.59 1.56 -3.18
CA ALA A 319 18.67 1.60 -4.19
C ALA A 319 19.98 1.07 -3.61
N MET A 320 20.41 1.55 -2.43
CA MET A 320 21.66 1.11 -1.81
C MET A 320 21.65 -0.38 -1.46
N LEU A 321 20.55 -0.90 -0.92
CA LEU A 321 20.42 -2.34 -0.65
C LEU A 321 20.32 -3.16 -1.95
N SER A 322 19.68 -2.63 -2.99
CA SER A 322 19.71 -3.23 -4.33
C SER A 322 21.13 -3.34 -4.89
N GLU A 323 22.02 -2.37 -4.62
CA GLU A 323 23.45 -2.45 -5.04
C GLU A 323 24.16 -3.68 -4.44
N LEU A 324 23.78 -4.10 -3.23
CA LEU A 324 24.37 -5.22 -2.51
C LEU A 324 23.79 -6.60 -2.91
N ALA A 325 22.68 -6.61 -3.65
CA ALA A 325 22.00 -7.83 -4.08
C ALA A 325 22.41 -8.30 -5.47
N GLN A 326 22.22 -9.59 -5.76
CA GLN A 326 22.31 -10.09 -7.14
C GLN A 326 21.08 -9.71 -7.97
N ILE A 327 19.89 -9.78 -7.35
CA ILE A 327 18.60 -9.46 -7.96
C ILE A 327 17.69 -8.73 -6.99
N THR A 328 16.83 -7.85 -7.50
CA THR A 328 15.82 -7.12 -6.74
C THR A 328 14.41 -7.55 -7.16
N ILE A 329 13.49 -7.63 -6.22
CA ILE A 329 12.07 -7.88 -6.45
C ILE A 329 11.27 -6.67 -5.96
N ASP A 330 10.46 -6.06 -6.83
CA ASP A 330 9.53 -4.97 -6.52
C ASP A 330 8.07 -5.28 -6.91
N GLY A 331 7.10 -4.50 -6.41
CA GLY A 331 5.66 -4.82 -6.52
C GLY A 331 4.74 -3.68 -6.99
N HIS A 332 4.72 -2.58 -6.21
CA HIS A 332 3.81 -1.41 -6.19
C HIS A 332 3.17 -0.91 -7.51
N LEU A 333 3.74 -1.22 -8.66
CA LEU A 333 3.25 -0.76 -9.97
C LEU A 333 2.27 -1.71 -10.64
N HIS A 334 1.98 -2.85 -10.02
CA HIS A 334 0.96 -3.80 -10.47
C HIS A 334 1.19 -4.26 -11.92
N THR A 335 2.46 -4.43 -12.30
CA THR A 335 2.89 -4.89 -13.62
C THR A 335 3.89 -6.03 -13.47
N THR A 336 3.83 -7.03 -14.37
CA THR A 336 4.92 -8.01 -14.46
C THR A 336 5.93 -7.54 -15.47
N HIS A 337 7.12 -7.20 -15.00
CA HIS A 337 8.18 -6.73 -15.88
C HIS A 337 9.54 -7.18 -15.36
N GLN A 338 10.42 -7.57 -16.28
CA GLN A 338 11.82 -7.80 -15.98
C GLN A 338 12.61 -6.65 -16.54
N MET A 339 13.40 -5.99 -15.70
CA MET A 339 14.17 -4.82 -16.11
C MET A 339 15.55 -4.81 -15.46
N THR A 340 16.35 -3.85 -15.90
CA THR A 340 17.56 -3.44 -15.19
C THR A 340 17.27 -2.08 -14.58
N ASN A 341 17.41 -1.94 -13.26
CA ASN A 341 17.21 -0.66 -12.60
C ASN A 341 18.35 0.32 -12.94
N ASP A 342 18.22 1.58 -12.51
CA ASP A 342 19.21 2.64 -12.78
C ASP A 342 20.62 2.36 -12.24
N LEU A 343 20.77 1.35 -11.37
CA LEU A 343 22.04 0.92 -10.78
C LEU A 343 22.68 -0.23 -11.58
N GLY A 344 22.06 -0.66 -12.68
CA GLY A 344 22.53 -1.79 -13.47
C GLY A 344 22.16 -3.15 -12.88
N LYS A 345 21.25 -3.21 -11.90
CA LYS A 345 20.86 -4.46 -11.25
C LYS A 345 19.61 -5.07 -11.90
N PRO A 346 19.57 -6.40 -12.08
CA PRO A 346 18.36 -7.09 -12.47
C PRO A 346 17.24 -6.87 -11.45
N THR A 347 16.06 -6.49 -11.92
CA THR A 347 14.86 -6.26 -11.12
C THR A 347 13.67 -6.99 -11.74
N LEU A 348 12.91 -7.71 -10.92
CA LEU A 348 11.67 -8.38 -11.32
C LEU A 348 10.49 -7.75 -10.58
N ARG A 349 9.44 -7.43 -11.32
CA ARG A 349 8.17 -7.01 -10.74
C ARG A 349 7.21 -8.17 -10.61
N ALA A 350 6.84 -8.45 -9.37
CA ALA A 350 5.83 -9.46 -9.05
C ALA A 350 4.44 -8.81 -8.95
N VAL A 351 3.40 -9.57 -9.29
CA VAL A 351 1.98 -9.16 -9.19
C VAL A 351 1.14 -10.34 -8.76
N GLY A 352 -0.04 -10.10 -8.17
CA GLY A 352 -0.76 -11.10 -7.39
C GLY A 352 -1.04 -12.44 -8.07
N ASN A 353 -1.23 -12.46 -9.40
CA ASN A 353 -1.49 -13.67 -10.18
C ASN A 353 -0.24 -14.27 -10.85
N LYS A 354 0.95 -13.80 -10.50
CA LYS A 354 2.21 -14.35 -10.97
C LYS A 354 3.20 -14.49 -9.83
N ALA A 355 4.00 -15.54 -9.90
CA ALA A 355 5.09 -15.78 -8.97
C ALA A 355 6.39 -15.97 -9.73
N PHE A 356 7.51 -15.66 -9.07
CA PHE A 356 8.83 -16.04 -9.53
C PHE A 356 9.37 -17.16 -8.66
N LEU A 357 9.77 -18.25 -9.29
CA LEU A 357 10.61 -19.26 -8.67
C LEU A 357 12.06 -18.83 -8.84
N LEU A 358 12.74 -18.55 -7.73
CA LEU A 358 14.15 -18.17 -7.71
C LEU A 358 14.99 -19.37 -7.27
N THR A 359 16.02 -19.69 -8.04
CA THR A 359 16.92 -20.82 -7.78
C THR A 359 18.36 -20.35 -7.71
N LYS A 360 19.07 -20.64 -6.62
CA LYS A 360 20.51 -20.40 -6.52
C LYS A 360 21.27 -21.61 -7.03
N ASN A 361 21.99 -21.43 -8.14
CA ASN A 361 22.72 -22.51 -8.78
C ASN A 361 24.04 -22.83 -8.07
N LYS A 362 24.78 -23.84 -8.55
CA LYS A 362 26.06 -24.28 -7.95
C LYS A 362 27.17 -23.23 -8.00
N GLU A 363 27.05 -22.24 -8.88
CA GLU A 363 27.97 -21.09 -8.97
C GLU A 363 27.57 -19.95 -8.03
N GLY A 364 26.47 -20.11 -7.29
CA GLY A 364 25.92 -19.10 -6.41
C GLY A 364 25.09 -18.02 -7.12
N LYS A 365 24.80 -18.17 -8.41
CA LYS A 365 23.98 -17.21 -9.19
C LYS A 365 22.49 -17.50 -9.03
N ILE A 366 21.69 -16.44 -9.06
CA ILE A 366 20.23 -16.54 -9.02
C ILE A 366 19.63 -16.65 -10.43
N GLU A 367 18.99 -17.79 -10.68
CA GLU A 367 18.15 -18.08 -11.83
C GLU A 367 16.68 -17.87 -11.47
N LYS A 368 15.86 -17.54 -12.46
CA LYS A 368 14.45 -17.16 -12.26
C LYS A 368 13.54 -17.80 -13.30
N GLU A 369 12.39 -18.26 -12.85
CA GLU A 369 11.31 -18.78 -13.68
C GLU A 369 10.02 -18.05 -13.31
N LEU A 370 9.28 -17.56 -14.31
CA LEU A 370 7.97 -16.95 -14.11
C LEU A 370 6.91 -18.05 -14.12
N LEU A 371 6.11 -18.10 -13.07
CA LEU A 371 4.96 -18.98 -12.93
C LEU A 371 3.71 -18.10 -12.96
N GLU A 372 2.80 -18.37 -13.90
CA GLU A 372 1.51 -17.68 -13.98
C GLU A 372 0.43 -18.62 -13.46
N VAL A 373 -0.45 -18.10 -12.60
CA VAL A 373 -1.64 -18.83 -12.16
C VAL A 373 -2.86 -18.29 -12.89
N ASP A 374 -3.74 -19.19 -13.30
CA ASP A 374 -4.99 -18.84 -13.99
C ASP A 374 -6.01 -18.29 -12.98
N ALA A 375 -5.77 -17.06 -12.53
CA ALA A 375 -6.62 -16.30 -11.63
C ALA A 375 -6.83 -14.89 -12.19
N GLN A 376 -8.08 -14.43 -12.22
CA GLN A 376 -8.39 -13.05 -12.59
C GLN A 376 -7.71 -12.11 -11.60
N TYR A 377 -7.02 -11.10 -12.12
CA TYR A 377 -6.32 -10.10 -11.31
C TYR A 377 -6.91 -8.72 -11.57
N ASP A 378 -7.43 -8.10 -10.52
CA ASP A 378 -7.78 -6.68 -10.53
C ASP A 378 -6.73 -5.90 -9.72
N SER A 379 -5.87 -5.17 -10.44
CA SER A 379 -4.85 -4.32 -9.85
C SER A 379 -5.41 -3.18 -9.00
N ARG A 380 -6.70 -2.83 -9.12
CA ARG A 380 -7.31 -1.83 -8.23
C ARG A 380 -7.98 -2.45 -7.02
N GLY A 381 -7.98 -3.78 -6.93
CA GLY A 381 -8.66 -4.52 -5.88
C GLY A 381 -10.08 -4.01 -5.66
N LYS A 382 -10.94 -3.97 -6.69
CA LYS A 382 -12.38 -3.78 -6.45
C LYS A 382 -12.91 -5.02 -5.72
N ILE A 383 -12.61 -5.08 -4.44
CA ILE A 383 -13.06 -6.10 -3.53
C ILE A 383 -14.45 -5.65 -3.10
N ASP A 384 -15.45 -6.42 -3.48
CA ASP A 384 -16.83 -6.25 -3.05
C ASP A 384 -16.91 -6.68 -1.57
N LEU A 385 -17.79 -6.08 -0.77
CA LEU A 385 -17.99 -6.50 0.63
C LEU A 385 -18.31 -8.00 0.74
N LYS A 386 -18.84 -8.59 -0.34
CA LYS A 386 -19.07 -10.03 -0.47
C LYS A 386 -17.81 -10.88 -0.39
N ASP A 387 -16.65 -10.36 -0.81
CA ASP A 387 -15.36 -11.09 -0.83
C ASP A 387 -14.73 -11.22 0.57
N LEU A 388 -15.21 -10.42 1.53
CA LEU A 388 -14.77 -10.43 2.92
C LEU A 388 -15.44 -11.53 3.76
N ASP A 389 -16.37 -12.32 3.19
CA ASP A 389 -17.28 -13.20 3.94
C ASP A 389 -18.02 -12.45 5.08
N LEU A 390 -18.14 -11.13 4.96
CA LEU A 390 -18.79 -10.26 5.93
C LEU A 390 -20.30 -10.33 5.67
N ASN A 391 -21.02 -11.10 6.49
CA ASN A 391 -22.47 -11.17 6.39
C ASN A 391 -23.08 -9.78 6.57
N HIS A 392 -24.10 -9.49 5.77
CA HIS A 392 -24.88 -8.25 5.82
C HIS A 392 -25.35 -7.93 7.26
N GLU A 393 -25.62 -8.95 8.08
CA GLU A 393 -25.97 -8.83 9.49
C GLU A 393 -24.85 -8.24 10.36
N ILE A 394 -23.58 -8.64 10.15
CA ILE A 394 -22.43 -8.11 10.92
C ILE A 394 -22.18 -6.65 10.54
N LEU A 395 -22.31 -6.32 9.26
CA LEU A 395 -22.28 -4.94 8.81
C LEU A 395 -23.43 -4.17 9.46
N GLN A 396 -24.67 -4.67 9.37
CA GLN A 396 -25.81 -4.05 10.04
C GLN A 396 -25.58 -3.88 11.55
N GLU A 397 -24.98 -4.84 12.25
CA GLU A 397 -24.67 -4.76 13.68
C GLU A 397 -23.62 -3.67 13.97
N ILE A 398 -22.51 -3.63 13.23
CA ILE A 398 -21.51 -2.55 13.32
C ILE A 398 -22.15 -1.19 13.06
N PHE A 399 -23.10 -1.12 12.12
CA PHE A 399 -23.76 0.11 11.70
C PHE A 399 -25.06 0.43 12.47
N SER A 400 -25.55 -0.45 13.36
CA SER A 400 -26.77 -0.25 14.17
C SER A 400 -26.50 0.00 15.66
N ILE A 401 -25.24 -0.02 16.09
CA ILE A 401 -24.84 0.48 17.41
C ILE A 401 -25.05 2.01 17.42
N ASN A 402 -25.98 2.45 18.27
CA ASN A 402 -26.34 3.85 18.58
C ASN A 402 -25.41 4.47 19.61
#